data_AF-A0A8T4VEV9-F1
#
_entry.id   AF-A0A8T4VEV9-F1
#
_cell.length_a   1.000
_cell.length_b   1.000
_cell.length_c   1.000
_cell.angle_alpha   90.00
_cell.angle_beta   90.00
_cell.angle_gamma   90.00
#
_symmetry.space_group_name_H-M   'P 1'
#
loop_
_entity.id
_entity.type
_entity.pdbx_description
1 polymer ?
#
loop_
_entity_poly.entity_id
_entity_poly.type
_entity_poly.pdbx_seq_one_letter_code
_entity_poly.pdbx_strand_id
1 'polypeptide(L)'
;MELTNTELVQLEKKYMDIVCNILSNNIGRFVNEINSQKHMPEYLPTNKVNPIETASENIMNAMIARRLDWGVASMQGASDSCYECGDAIIHIDAKTILDTDGDARKKSNRIDIRQNQTSFDFDYAHKVKHSKTHKEYTWKPKLHRYENHALFGKVPNLSYILRVTWSQKNLVEEISFICIPNGQFFNTHQTILAGVKSYPNEGTDLEHIRFDIKRLIEIDNWREKVIYKRIN
;
A
#
# COMPACT_ATOMS: atom_id res chain seq x y z
N MET A 1 4.82 -12.64 -22.47
CA MET A 1 5.84 -11.62 -22.76
C MET A 1 5.69 -10.53 -21.71
N GLU A 2 6.75 -9.80 -21.35
CA GLU A 2 6.59 -8.64 -20.46
C GLU A 2 5.87 -7.52 -21.21
N LEU A 3 5.07 -6.73 -20.49
CA LEU A 3 4.31 -5.63 -21.07
C LEU A 3 5.23 -4.45 -21.36
N THR A 4 4.90 -3.67 -22.39
CA THR A 4 5.50 -2.35 -22.58
C THR A 4 5.14 -1.43 -21.41
N ASN A 5 5.92 -0.36 -21.20
CA ASN A 5 5.63 0.62 -20.15
C ASN A 5 4.22 1.21 -20.28
N THR A 6 3.76 1.45 -21.51
CA THR A 6 2.42 1.99 -21.77
C THR A 6 1.32 1.00 -21.37
N GLU A 7 1.45 -0.27 -21.77
CA GLU A 7 0.50 -1.33 -21.40
C GLU A 7 0.47 -1.55 -19.88
N LEU A 8 1.63 -1.57 -19.22
CA LEU A 8 1.71 -1.77 -17.78
C LEU A 8 1.10 -0.59 -17.00
N VAL A 9 1.32 0.66 -17.41
CA VAL A 9 0.64 1.83 -16.81
C VAL A 9 -0.87 1.74 -17.00
N GLN A 10 -1.34 1.34 -18.18
CA GLN A 10 -2.78 1.16 -18.43
C GLN A 10 -3.38 0.07 -17.54
N LEU A 11 -2.64 -1.01 -17.31
CA LEU A 11 -3.04 -2.10 -16.44
C LEU A 11 -3.09 -1.68 -14.95
N GLU A 12 -2.08 -0.95 -14.47
CA GLU A 12 -2.09 -0.35 -13.13
C GLU A 12 -3.29 0.59 -12.95
N LYS A 13 -3.59 1.44 -13.94
CA LYS A 13 -4.77 2.33 -13.94
C LYS A 13 -6.08 1.55 -13.92
N LYS A 14 -6.22 0.51 -14.75
CA LYS A 14 -7.42 -0.33 -14.81
C LYS A 14 -7.76 -0.87 -13.42
N TYR A 15 -6.80 -1.48 -12.73
CA TYR A 15 -7.04 -2.08 -11.42
C TYR A 15 -7.19 -1.04 -10.30
N MET A 16 -6.45 0.07 -10.36
CA MET A 16 -6.69 1.24 -9.51
C MET A 16 -8.15 1.70 -9.60
N ASP A 17 -8.69 1.85 -10.81
CA ASP A 17 -10.05 2.31 -11.06
C ASP A 17 -11.10 1.31 -10.56
N ILE A 18 -10.91 0.02 -10.85
CA ILE A 18 -11.82 -1.04 -10.40
C ILE A 18 -11.94 -1.03 -8.86
N VAL A 19 -10.81 -1.04 -8.15
CA VAL A 19 -10.81 -1.09 -6.68
C VAL A 19 -11.34 0.22 -6.09
N CYS A 20 -10.92 1.38 -6.61
CA CYS A 20 -11.44 2.67 -6.17
C CYS A 20 -12.96 2.78 -6.34
N ASN A 21 -13.52 2.29 -7.45
CA ASN A 21 -14.96 2.31 -7.68
C ASN A 21 -15.70 1.49 -6.62
N ILE A 22 -15.19 0.31 -6.26
CA ILE A 22 -15.80 -0.52 -5.22
C ILE A 22 -15.73 0.15 -3.86
N LEU A 23 -14.56 0.61 -3.46
CA LEU A 23 -14.37 1.22 -2.14
C LEU A 23 -15.18 2.51 -2.02
N SER A 24 -15.21 3.34 -3.07
CA SER A 24 -15.97 4.60 -3.08
C SER A 24 -17.48 4.37 -3.04
N ASN A 25 -17.99 3.42 -3.81
CA ASN A 25 -19.43 3.09 -3.82
C ASN A 25 -19.90 2.47 -2.50
N ASN A 26 -18.99 1.96 -1.67
CA ASN A 26 -19.31 1.35 -0.38
C ASN A 26 -18.71 2.14 0.80
N ILE A 27 -18.33 3.40 0.59
CA ILE A 27 -17.54 4.16 1.57
C ILE A 27 -18.28 4.39 2.89
N GLY A 28 -19.60 4.60 2.83
CA GLY A 28 -20.44 4.74 4.02
C GLY A 28 -20.39 3.50 4.90
N ARG A 29 -20.35 2.31 4.30
CA ARG A 29 -20.19 1.05 5.03
C ARG A 29 -18.80 0.96 5.68
N PHE A 30 -17.74 1.33 4.95
CA PHE A 30 -16.37 1.30 5.47
C PHE A 30 -16.23 2.20 6.71
N VAL A 31 -16.70 3.44 6.60
CA VAL A 31 -16.65 4.43 7.68
C VAL A 31 -17.52 3.99 8.87
N ASN A 32 -18.73 3.48 8.62
CA ASN A 32 -19.64 3.05 9.68
C ASN A 32 -19.12 1.82 10.44
N GLU A 33 -18.58 0.83 9.74
CA GLU A 33 -18.02 -0.37 10.37
C GLU A 33 -16.80 0.00 11.24
N ILE A 34 -15.89 0.87 10.78
CA ILE A 34 -14.81 1.37 11.65
C ILE A 34 -15.34 2.13 12.86
N ASN A 35 -16.31 3.04 12.67
CA ASN A 35 -16.83 3.85 13.78
C ASN A 35 -17.71 3.06 14.75
N SER A 36 -18.23 1.89 14.36
CA SER A 36 -19.07 1.03 15.21
C SER A 36 -18.38 0.66 16.54
N GLN A 37 -17.04 0.61 16.57
CA GLN A 37 -16.28 0.35 17.80
C GLN A 37 -16.54 1.42 18.89
N LYS A 38 -16.90 2.66 18.51
CA LYS A 38 -17.27 3.71 19.47
C LYS A 38 -18.61 3.45 20.15
N HIS A 39 -19.48 2.65 19.54
CA HIS A 39 -20.75 2.25 20.15
C HIS A 39 -20.54 1.15 21.21
N MET A 40 -19.34 0.59 21.31
CA MET A 40 -18.98 -0.48 22.23
C MET A 40 -17.73 -0.11 23.06
N PRO A 41 -17.78 1.00 23.83
CA PRO A 41 -16.60 1.55 24.52
C PRO A 41 -16.00 0.58 25.55
N GLU A 42 -16.81 -0.31 26.13
CA GLU A 42 -16.38 -1.34 27.09
C GLU A 42 -15.47 -2.41 26.46
N TYR A 43 -15.54 -2.59 25.13
CA TYR A 43 -14.72 -3.54 24.38
C TYR A 43 -13.51 -2.90 23.70
N LEU A 44 -13.31 -1.58 23.86
CA LEU A 44 -12.15 -0.91 23.31
C LEU A 44 -10.92 -1.26 24.15
N PRO A 45 -9.88 -1.89 23.56
CA PRO A 45 -8.65 -2.14 24.29
C PRO A 45 -8.03 -0.79 24.67
N THR A 46 -7.95 -0.53 25.97
CA THR A 46 -7.49 0.73 26.57
C THR A 46 -6.04 1.10 26.22
N ASN A 47 -5.26 0.16 25.65
CA ASN A 47 -3.83 0.30 25.35
C ASN A 47 -3.44 0.05 23.88
N LYS A 48 -4.37 -0.05 22.93
CA LYS A 48 -3.96 -0.18 21.51
C LYS A 48 -3.43 1.16 20.99
N VAL A 49 -2.18 1.15 20.53
CA VAL A 49 -1.54 2.31 19.86
C VAL A 49 -2.30 2.72 18.60
N ASN A 50 -2.90 1.75 17.90
CA ASN A 50 -3.72 1.98 16.72
C ASN A 50 -5.02 1.15 16.76
N PRO A 51 -6.18 1.79 16.96
CA PRO A 51 -7.45 1.09 17.16
C PRO A 51 -8.09 0.60 15.84
N ILE A 52 -7.68 1.13 14.69
CA ILE A 52 -8.39 0.90 13.41
C ILE A 52 -7.64 -0.01 12.42
N GLU A 53 -6.40 -0.41 12.72
CA GLU A 53 -5.53 -1.17 11.81
C GLU A 53 -6.20 -2.47 11.34
N THR A 54 -6.44 -3.41 12.27
CA THR A 54 -7.09 -4.70 11.99
C THR A 54 -8.49 -4.53 11.38
N ALA A 55 -9.24 -3.51 11.81
CA ALA A 55 -10.58 -3.25 11.27
C ALA A 55 -10.51 -2.82 9.80
N SER A 56 -9.58 -1.91 9.46
CA SER A 56 -9.42 -1.39 8.09
C SER A 56 -9.05 -2.50 7.12
N GLU A 57 -8.14 -3.38 7.52
CA GLU A 57 -7.73 -4.56 6.75
C GLU A 57 -8.91 -5.52 6.49
N ASN A 58 -9.61 -5.92 7.55
CA ASN A 58 -10.73 -6.86 7.46
C ASN A 58 -11.87 -6.32 6.58
N ILE A 59 -12.21 -5.04 6.73
CA ILE A 59 -13.28 -4.39 5.97
C ILE A 59 -12.88 -4.31 4.50
N MET A 60 -11.65 -3.91 4.20
CA MET A 60 -11.11 -3.87 2.84
C MET A 60 -11.19 -5.26 2.19
N ASN A 61 -10.65 -6.29 2.85
CA ASN A 61 -10.64 -7.67 2.36
C ASN A 61 -12.07 -8.16 2.08
N ALA A 62 -13.00 -7.89 3.00
CA ALA A 62 -14.41 -8.27 2.85
C ALA A 62 -15.12 -7.52 1.72
N MET A 63 -14.77 -6.25 1.45
CA MET A 63 -15.36 -5.49 0.35
C MET A 63 -14.87 -5.98 -1.02
N ILE A 64 -13.58 -6.27 -1.15
CA ILE A 64 -12.99 -6.72 -2.41
C ILE A 64 -13.44 -8.13 -2.73
N ALA A 65 -13.28 -9.07 -1.80
CA ALA A 65 -13.62 -10.47 -2.00
C ALA A 65 -15.10 -10.71 -2.35
N ARG A 66 -16.02 -9.93 -1.76
CA ARG A 66 -17.47 -10.10 -2.01
C ARG A 66 -17.98 -9.45 -3.31
N ARG A 67 -17.15 -8.68 -4.01
CA ARG A 67 -17.59 -7.83 -5.13
C ARG A 67 -16.87 -8.09 -6.43
N LEU A 68 -15.65 -8.61 -6.39
CA LEU A 68 -14.81 -8.79 -7.58
C LEU A 68 -14.71 -10.23 -8.07
N ASP A 69 -15.08 -11.19 -7.22
CA ASP A 69 -14.92 -12.62 -7.51
C ASP A 69 -13.50 -12.99 -7.99
N TRP A 70 -12.50 -12.21 -7.60
CA TRP A 70 -11.10 -12.48 -7.91
C TRP A 70 -10.60 -13.66 -7.08
N GLY A 71 -9.81 -14.54 -7.71
CA GLY A 71 -9.23 -15.69 -7.03
C GLY A 71 -8.23 -15.24 -5.97
N VAL A 72 -8.40 -15.64 -4.71
CA VAL A 72 -7.41 -15.37 -3.67
C VAL A 72 -6.14 -16.15 -3.99
N ALA A 73 -5.01 -15.44 -4.11
CA ALA A 73 -3.73 -16.04 -4.43
C ALA A 73 -2.97 -16.43 -3.15
N SER A 74 -2.76 -17.73 -2.95
CA SER A 74 -2.00 -18.25 -1.80
C SER A 74 -0.50 -18.30 -2.11
N MET A 75 0.15 -17.13 -2.11
CA MET A 75 1.59 -16.98 -2.37
C MET A 75 2.40 -16.96 -1.06
N GLN A 76 3.63 -17.47 -1.09
CA GLN A 76 4.53 -17.52 0.08
C GLN A 76 5.02 -16.12 0.56
N GLY A 77 4.86 -15.08 -0.25
CA GLY A 77 5.11 -13.69 0.12
C GLY A 77 4.04 -12.80 -0.51
N ALA A 78 3.09 -12.35 0.31
CA ALA A 78 1.94 -11.56 -0.13
C ALA A 78 1.72 -10.37 0.83
N SER A 79 1.04 -9.34 0.34
CA SER A 79 0.37 -8.31 1.16
C SER A 79 -0.85 -8.87 1.89
N ASP A 80 -1.48 -8.05 2.74
CA ASP A 80 -2.70 -8.41 3.49
C ASP A 80 -3.80 -9.03 2.60
N SER A 81 -3.91 -8.54 1.35
CA SER A 81 -4.76 -9.09 0.31
C SER A 81 -3.96 -9.38 -0.96
N CYS A 82 -4.13 -10.57 -1.54
CA CYS A 82 -3.49 -10.96 -2.79
C CYS A 82 -4.48 -11.70 -3.69
N TYR A 83 -4.58 -11.27 -4.94
CA TYR A 83 -5.57 -11.77 -5.90
C TYR A 83 -4.96 -12.07 -7.26
N GLU A 84 -5.35 -13.20 -7.85
CA GLU A 84 -5.07 -13.55 -9.23
C GLU A 84 -6.22 -13.07 -10.13
N CYS A 85 -5.90 -12.20 -11.09
CA CYS A 85 -6.90 -11.55 -11.96
C CYS A 85 -6.71 -11.88 -13.45
N GLY A 86 -6.01 -12.98 -13.75
CA GLY A 86 -5.72 -13.45 -15.09
C GLY A 86 -4.58 -12.70 -15.79
N ASP A 87 -4.70 -11.38 -15.94
CA ASP A 87 -3.69 -10.54 -16.60
C ASP A 87 -2.71 -9.87 -15.61
N ALA A 88 -2.91 -10.04 -14.30
CA ALA A 88 -2.07 -9.51 -13.23
C ALA A 88 -2.27 -10.26 -11.90
N ILE A 89 -1.31 -10.11 -10.99
CA ILE A 89 -1.46 -10.44 -9.57
C ILE A 89 -1.56 -9.13 -8.80
N ILE A 90 -2.64 -8.96 -8.04
CA ILE A 90 -2.99 -7.73 -7.35
C ILE A 90 -2.69 -7.86 -5.87
N HIS A 91 -1.74 -7.07 -5.39
CA HIS A 91 -1.34 -6.97 -3.98
C HIS A 91 -1.94 -5.71 -3.40
N ILE A 92 -2.70 -5.83 -2.31
CA ILE A 92 -3.30 -4.70 -1.60
C ILE A 92 -2.96 -4.80 -0.12
N ASP A 93 -2.35 -3.75 0.41
CA ASP A 93 -1.99 -3.62 1.82
C ASP A 93 -2.83 -2.53 2.48
N ALA A 94 -3.34 -2.75 3.69
CA ALA A 94 -4.04 -1.75 4.46
C ALA A 94 -3.08 -1.08 5.44
N LYS A 95 -2.90 0.24 5.32
CA LYS A 95 -2.08 1.02 6.25
C LYS A 95 -2.90 2.08 6.93
N THR A 96 -2.61 2.30 8.19
CA THR A 96 -3.32 3.27 9.01
C THR A 96 -2.32 4.27 9.59
N ILE A 97 -2.68 5.55 9.59
CA ILE A 97 -1.79 6.63 10.03
C ILE A 97 -2.53 7.64 10.89
N LEU A 98 -1.94 8.00 12.02
CA LEU A 98 -2.47 9.07 12.86
C LEU A 98 -2.30 10.41 12.12
N ASP A 99 -3.31 11.27 12.13
CA ASP A 99 -3.32 12.57 11.46
C ASP A 99 -2.19 13.52 11.90
N THR A 100 -1.70 13.32 13.12
CA THR A 100 -0.55 14.04 13.70
C THR A 100 0.79 13.35 13.46
N ASP A 101 0.88 12.19 12.80
CA ASP A 101 2.14 11.55 12.43
C ASP A 101 2.91 12.39 11.38
N GLY A 102 4.25 12.35 11.40
CA GLY A 102 5.12 13.05 10.45
C GLY A 102 4.96 12.61 8.99
N ASP A 103 4.55 11.35 8.78
CA ASP A 103 4.35 10.74 7.48
C ASP A 103 2.93 11.01 6.92
N ALA A 104 2.04 11.62 7.70
CA ALA A 104 0.68 11.94 7.28
C ALA A 104 0.65 12.86 6.05
N ARG A 105 -0.43 12.78 5.27
CA ARG A 105 -0.57 13.47 3.97
C ARG A 105 -0.35 14.98 4.04
N LYS A 106 -0.81 15.64 5.11
CA LYS A 106 -0.64 17.10 5.31
C LYS A 106 0.80 17.52 5.63
N LYS A 107 1.69 16.56 5.87
CA LYS A 107 3.10 16.78 6.24
C LYS A 107 4.01 16.26 5.14
N SER A 108 4.70 15.14 5.36
CA SER A 108 5.63 14.60 4.38
C SER A 108 4.96 13.69 3.34
N ASN A 109 3.71 13.23 3.58
CA ASN A 109 2.98 12.31 2.71
C ASN A 109 3.82 11.08 2.33
N ARG A 110 4.31 10.38 3.35
CA ARG A 110 5.14 9.18 3.19
C ARG A 110 4.38 7.94 3.60
N ILE A 111 4.85 6.80 3.12
CA ILE A 111 4.29 5.52 3.50
C ILE A 111 5.40 4.50 3.67
N ASP A 112 5.37 3.76 4.77
CA ASP A 112 6.34 2.72 5.07
C ASP A 112 5.91 1.41 4.39
N ILE A 113 6.76 0.86 3.54
CA ILE A 113 6.49 -0.31 2.70
C ILE A 113 7.51 -1.41 3.02
N ARG A 114 7.00 -2.60 3.32
CA ARG A 114 7.80 -3.79 3.58
C ARG A 114 8.22 -4.50 2.30
N GLN A 115 9.26 -5.32 2.38
CA GLN A 115 9.82 -6.03 1.22
C GLN A 115 8.78 -6.87 0.45
N ASN A 116 7.77 -7.45 1.12
CA ASN A 116 6.72 -8.28 0.52
C ASN A 116 5.51 -7.49 -0.01
N GLN A 117 5.56 -6.16 0.00
CA GLN A 117 4.41 -5.30 -0.34
C GLN A 117 4.58 -4.56 -1.66
N THR A 118 5.73 -4.69 -2.32
CA THR A 118 5.99 -4.07 -3.63
C THR A 118 7.03 -4.84 -4.42
N SER A 119 7.01 -4.67 -5.75
CA SER A 119 8.09 -5.07 -6.66
C SER A 119 9.01 -3.89 -7.04
N PHE A 120 8.73 -2.68 -6.56
CA PHE A 120 9.47 -1.48 -6.90
C PHE A 120 10.93 -1.59 -6.44
N ASP A 121 11.88 -1.49 -7.37
CA ASP A 121 13.32 -1.72 -7.15
C ASP A 121 13.75 -3.19 -6.95
N PHE A 122 13.01 -4.13 -7.55
CA PHE A 122 13.32 -5.56 -7.42
C PHE A 122 14.74 -5.93 -7.90
N ASP A 123 15.24 -5.28 -8.97
CA ASP A 123 16.51 -5.65 -9.59
C ASP A 123 17.75 -4.99 -8.97
N TYR A 124 17.64 -3.82 -8.32
CA TYR A 124 18.83 -3.02 -7.96
C TYR A 124 19.20 -3.05 -6.48
N ALA A 125 18.32 -3.52 -5.59
CA ALA A 125 18.55 -3.60 -4.15
C ALA A 125 19.01 -2.26 -3.54
N HIS A 126 18.04 -1.43 -3.14
CA HIS A 126 18.26 -0.10 -2.62
C HIS A 126 19.25 -0.03 -1.45
N LYS A 127 20.24 0.85 -1.57
CA LYS A 127 21.22 1.13 -0.51
C LYS A 127 20.87 2.39 0.25
N VAL A 128 20.79 2.28 1.57
CA VAL A 128 20.53 3.41 2.48
C VAL A 128 21.71 3.58 3.42
N LYS A 129 22.26 4.79 3.50
CA LYS A 129 23.32 5.12 4.44
C LYS A 129 22.75 5.77 5.69
N HIS A 130 23.04 5.20 6.86
CA HIS A 130 22.64 5.79 8.12
C HIS A 130 23.36 7.12 8.35
N SER A 131 22.62 8.20 8.58
CA SER A 131 23.18 9.56 8.65
C SER A 131 24.23 9.75 9.75
N LYS A 132 24.00 9.17 10.94
CA LYS A 132 24.91 9.28 12.09
C LYS A 132 26.10 8.30 12.06
N THR A 133 25.85 7.02 11.80
CA THR A 133 26.88 5.97 11.88
C THR A 133 27.61 5.74 10.57
N HIS A 134 27.11 6.29 9.47
CA HIS A 134 27.59 6.03 8.10
C HIS A 134 27.56 4.57 7.66
N LYS A 135 26.96 3.67 8.46
CA LYS A 135 26.73 2.27 8.11
C LYS A 135 25.76 2.19 6.94
N GLU A 136 26.08 1.34 5.97
CA GLU A 136 25.24 1.05 4.81
C GLU A 136 24.28 -0.10 5.14
N TYR A 137 23.03 0.07 4.70
CA TYR A 137 21.95 -0.89 4.84
C TYR A 137 21.36 -1.15 3.47
N THR A 138 20.82 -2.36 3.27
CA THR A 138 20.23 -2.76 1.99
C THR A 138 18.75 -3.08 2.19
N TRP A 139 17.90 -2.51 1.37
CA TRP A 139 16.50 -2.91 1.24
C TRP A 139 16.29 -3.53 -0.13
N LYS A 140 15.73 -4.74 -0.16
CA LYS A 140 15.41 -5.44 -1.41
C LYS A 140 13.96 -5.93 -1.38
N PRO A 141 13.13 -5.56 -2.37
CA PRO A 141 11.80 -6.13 -2.52
C PRO A 141 11.86 -7.65 -2.73
N LYS A 142 10.84 -8.34 -2.22
CA LYS A 142 10.66 -9.79 -2.36
C LYS A 142 9.64 -10.15 -3.44
N LEU A 143 8.78 -9.23 -3.87
CA LEU A 143 7.87 -9.47 -4.99
C LEU A 143 8.63 -9.31 -6.30
N HIS A 144 8.53 -10.31 -7.18
CA HIS A 144 9.06 -10.19 -8.54
C HIS A 144 8.29 -9.10 -9.31
N ARG A 145 8.90 -8.53 -10.35
CA ARG A 145 8.15 -7.63 -11.26
C ARG A 145 7.04 -8.38 -11.99
N TYR A 146 7.32 -9.62 -12.36
CA TYR A 146 6.41 -10.54 -13.04
C TYR A 146 6.54 -11.94 -12.45
N GLU A 147 5.43 -12.67 -12.39
CA GLU A 147 5.41 -14.11 -12.11
C GLU A 147 5.14 -14.89 -13.39
N ASN A 148 5.57 -16.16 -13.40
CA ASN A 148 5.21 -17.09 -14.46
C ASN A 148 3.92 -17.82 -14.08
N HIS A 149 2.82 -17.45 -14.73
CA HIS A 149 1.54 -18.11 -14.60
C HIS A 149 1.38 -19.23 -15.64
N ALA A 150 0.87 -20.39 -15.20
CA ALA A 150 0.74 -21.57 -16.07
C ALA A 150 -0.24 -21.35 -17.23
N LEU A 151 -1.30 -20.56 -17.02
CA LEU A 151 -2.35 -20.32 -18.02
C LEU A 151 -2.15 -19.02 -18.80
N PHE A 152 -1.56 -18.00 -18.16
CA PHE A 152 -1.52 -16.63 -18.70
C PHE A 152 -0.11 -16.16 -19.06
N GLY A 153 0.90 -17.01 -18.84
CA GLY A 153 2.29 -16.68 -19.09
C GLY A 153 2.82 -15.68 -18.07
N LYS A 154 3.62 -14.71 -18.50
CA LYS A 154 4.16 -13.68 -17.60
C LYS A 154 3.08 -12.68 -17.20
N VAL A 155 2.77 -12.60 -15.91
CA VAL A 155 1.80 -11.65 -15.33
C VAL A 155 2.50 -10.71 -14.34
N PRO A 156 2.26 -9.40 -14.37
CA PRO A 156 2.91 -8.46 -13.46
C PRO A 156 2.31 -8.54 -12.04
N ASN A 157 3.17 -8.33 -11.03
CA ASN A 157 2.72 -8.01 -9.67
C ASN A 157 2.43 -6.51 -9.59
N LEU A 158 1.18 -6.15 -9.29
CA LEU A 158 0.74 -4.77 -9.12
C LEU A 158 0.45 -4.51 -7.64
N SER A 159 0.98 -3.41 -7.10
CA SER A 159 0.93 -3.14 -5.66
C SER A 159 0.15 -1.89 -5.35
N TYR A 160 -0.83 -2.02 -4.45
CA TYR A 160 -1.67 -0.93 -4.00
C TYR A 160 -1.70 -0.85 -2.48
N ILE A 161 -1.89 0.36 -1.97
CA ILE A 161 -2.04 0.61 -0.54
C ILE A 161 -3.35 1.35 -0.28
N LEU A 162 -4.19 0.76 0.57
CA LEU A 162 -5.29 1.48 1.19
C LEU A 162 -4.78 2.18 2.44
N ARG A 163 -4.64 3.50 2.38
CA ARG A 163 -4.25 4.31 3.54
C ARG A 163 -5.46 4.96 4.19
N VAL A 164 -5.68 4.63 5.47
CA VAL A 164 -6.68 5.28 6.33
C VAL A 164 -5.99 6.23 7.31
N THR A 165 -6.23 7.53 7.15
CA THR A 165 -5.83 8.54 8.14
C THR A 165 -6.89 8.62 9.23
N TRP A 166 -6.48 8.57 10.49
CA TRP A 166 -7.36 8.60 11.66
C TRP A 166 -6.91 9.61 12.69
N SER A 167 -7.82 9.99 13.58
CA SER A 167 -7.54 10.80 14.77
C SER A 167 -8.25 10.22 15.99
N GLN A 168 -7.84 10.64 17.19
CA GLN A 168 -8.54 10.25 18.42
C GLN A 168 -9.99 10.75 18.43
N LYS A 169 -10.25 11.93 17.83
CA LYS A 169 -11.58 12.51 17.72
C LYS A 169 -12.43 11.72 16.72
N ASN A 170 -11.89 11.47 15.53
CA ASN A 170 -12.57 10.75 14.46
C ASN A 170 -11.71 9.55 14.04
N LEU A 171 -12.24 8.34 14.18
CA LEU A 171 -11.52 7.12 13.79
C LEU A 171 -11.22 7.05 12.29
N VAL A 172 -11.92 7.85 11.48
CA VAL A 172 -11.64 8.00 10.05
C VAL A 172 -11.73 9.47 9.68
N GLU A 173 -10.60 10.02 9.24
CA GLU A 173 -10.44 11.38 8.73
C GLU A 173 -10.35 11.41 7.21
N GLU A 174 -9.55 10.52 6.62
CA GLU A 174 -9.33 10.43 5.18
C GLU A 174 -9.05 8.98 4.80
N ILE A 175 -9.55 8.54 3.64
CA ILE A 175 -9.16 7.25 3.05
C ILE A 175 -8.63 7.56 1.65
N SER A 176 -7.43 7.07 1.38
CA SER A 176 -6.75 7.20 0.09
C SER A 176 -6.33 5.82 -0.40
N PHE A 177 -6.42 5.59 -1.71
CA PHE A 177 -5.89 4.42 -2.37
C PHE A 177 -4.69 4.84 -3.21
N ILE A 178 -3.59 4.10 -3.12
CA ILE A 178 -2.30 4.49 -3.68
C ILE A 178 -1.77 3.34 -4.54
N CYS A 179 -1.41 3.58 -5.78
CA CYS A 179 -0.73 2.64 -6.67
C CYS A 179 0.78 2.85 -6.60
N ILE A 180 1.50 1.87 -6.07
CA ILE A 180 2.97 1.86 -6.07
C ILE A 180 3.43 1.33 -7.43
N PRO A 181 4.31 2.04 -8.16
CA PRO A 181 4.76 1.60 -9.47
C PRO A 181 5.40 0.21 -9.39
N ASN A 182 5.11 -0.65 -10.37
CA ASN A 182 5.86 -1.89 -10.56
C ASN A 182 7.36 -1.60 -10.75
N GLY A 183 8.23 -2.55 -10.38
CA GLY A 183 9.68 -2.41 -10.51
C GLY A 183 10.17 -2.10 -11.93
N GLN A 184 9.39 -2.38 -12.98
CA GLN A 184 9.69 -1.96 -14.35
C GLN A 184 9.84 -0.43 -14.48
N PHE A 185 9.19 0.35 -13.62
CA PHE A 185 9.25 1.81 -13.61
C PHE A 185 10.37 2.39 -12.76
N PHE A 186 11.21 1.56 -12.12
CA PHE A 186 12.25 2.02 -11.19
C PHE A 186 13.04 3.20 -11.75
N ASN A 187 13.64 3.06 -12.94
CA ASN A 187 14.49 4.09 -13.55
C ASN A 187 13.82 5.45 -13.76
N THR A 188 12.49 5.48 -13.87
CA THR A 188 11.71 6.73 -14.03
C THR A 188 11.18 7.30 -12.72
N HIS A 189 11.21 6.51 -11.65
CA HIS A 189 10.54 6.81 -10.38
C HIS A 189 11.46 6.70 -9.15
N GLN A 190 12.76 6.46 -9.31
CA GLN A 190 13.76 6.31 -8.23
C GLN A 190 13.63 7.36 -7.11
N THR A 191 13.26 8.60 -7.46
CA THR A 191 13.16 9.71 -6.50
C THR A 191 12.04 9.55 -5.45
N ILE A 192 11.17 8.55 -5.58
CA ILE A 192 10.11 8.31 -4.60
C ILE A 192 10.62 7.58 -3.35
N LEU A 193 11.87 7.10 -3.30
CA LEU A 193 12.40 6.47 -2.09
C LEU A 193 12.88 7.54 -1.09
N ALA A 194 12.31 7.54 0.12
CA ALA A 194 12.46 8.61 1.13
C ALA A 194 13.23 8.19 2.41
N GLY A 195 14.00 7.11 2.34
CA GLY A 195 14.78 6.58 3.48
C GLY A 195 13.95 5.68 4.40
N VAL A 196 14.42 5.39 5.62
CA VAL A 196 13.81 4.41 6.53
C VAL A 196 13.23 5.03 7.80
N LYS A 197 12.25 4.38 8.41
CA LYS A 197 11.69 4.77 9.72
C LYS A 197 12.56 4.33 10.89
N SER A 198 13.15 3.15 10.78
CA SER A 198 14.04 2.56 11.76
C SER A 198 15.09 1.70 11.06
N TYR A 199 16.21 1.48 11.73
CA TYR A 199 17.25 0.56 11.31
C TYR A 199 17.22 -0.67 12.21
N PRO A 200 17.59 -1.85 11.69
CA PRO A 200 17.64 -3.06 12.50
C PRO A 200 18.75 -2.97 13.55
N ASN A 201 18.52 -3.61 14.70
CA ASN A 201 19.50 -3.68 15.78
C ASN A 201 20.72 -4.52 15.39
N GLU A 202 20.52 -5.56 14.58
CA GLU A 202 21.55 -6.47 14.08
C GLU A 202 21.42 -6.63 12.55
N GLY A 203 22.54 -6.94 11.88
CA GLY A 203 22.58 -7.06 10.42
C GLY A 203 22.53 -5.71 9.68
N THR A 204 22.28 -5.80 8.37
CA THR A 204 22.25 -4.67 7.42
C THR A 204 21.00 -4.67 6.54
N ASP A 205 20.16 -5.69 6.64
CA ASP A 205 19.00 -5.85 5.78
C ASP A 205 17.79 -5.13 6.39
N LEU A 206 17.19 -4.25 5.60
CA LEU A 206 16.03 -3.47 5.98
C LEU A 206 14.76 -4.25 5.66
N GLU A 207 13.85 -4.35 6.63
CA GLU A 207 12.53 -4.94 6.43
C GLU A 207 11.57 -4.01 5.68
N HIS A 208 11.77 -2.69 5.83
CA HIS A 208 10.93 -1.65 5.25
C HIS A 208 11.72 -0.43 4.77
N ILE A 209 11.09 0.33 3.88
CA ILE A 209 11.53 1.65 3.45
C ILE A 209 10.33 2.57 3.24
N ARG A 210 10.54 3.88 3.35
CA ARG A 210 9.50 4.87 3.06
C ARG A 210 9.47 5.24 1.58
N PHE A 211 8.26 5.35 1.07
CA PHE A 211 7.96 5.93 -0.24
C PHE A 211 7.38 7.34 -0.04
N ASP A 212 7.85 8.31 -0.81
CA ASP A 212 7.37 9.68 -0.89
C ASP A 212 6.19 9.77 -1.86
N ILE A 213 4.98 9.71 -1.32
CA ILE A 213 3.76 9.75 -2.13
C ILE A 213 3.54 11.15 -2.69
N LYS A 214 4.04 12.21 -2.04
CA LYS A 214 4.01 13.56 -2.62
C LYS A 214 4.84 13.60 -3.90
N ARG A 215 6.06 13.07 -3.89
CA ARG A 215 6.89 13.00 -5.10
C ARG A 215 6.26 12.09 -6.16
N LEU A 216 5.63 10.98 -5.76
CA LEU A 216 4.94 10.07 -6.67
C LEU A 216 3.84 10.80 -7.46
N ILE A 217 2.98 11.56 -6.78
CA ILE A 217 1.87 12.27 -7.44
C ILE A 217 2.32 13.50 -8.26
N GLU A 218 3.52 14.02 -8.00
CA GLU A 218 4.16 15.03 -8.87
C GLU A 218 4.57 14.42 -10.23
N ILE A 219 4.98 13.16 -10.25
CA ILE A 219 5.34 12.41 -11.46
C ILE A 219 4.08 11.91 -12.18
N ASP A 220 3.21 11.22 -11.44
CA ASP A 220 2.02 10.53 -11.93
C ASP A 220 0.86 10.79 -10.97
N ASN A 221 0.12 11.88 -11.18
CA ASN A 221 -0.93 12.32 -10.24
C ASN A 221 -2.07 11.31 -10.01
N TRP A 222 -2.28 10.37 -10.93
CA TRP A 222 -3.33 9.36 -10.88
C TRP A 222 -3.03 8.24 -9.87
N ARG A 223 -1.78 8.13 -9.40
CA ARG A 223 -1.32 7.07 -8.49
C ARG A 223 -1.81 7.23 -7.06
N GLU A 224 -2.43 8.35 -6.68
CA GLU A 224 -3.18 8.48 -5.43
C GLU A 224 -4.60 8.95 -5.74
N LYS A 225 -5.60 8.27 -5.18
CA LYS A 225 -6.98 8.75 -5.15
C LYS A 225 -7.49 8.83 -3.72
N VAL A 226 -7.94 10.01 -3.32
CA VAL A 226 -8.67 10.19 -2.06
C VAL A 226 -10.12 9.78 -2.30
N ILE A 227 -10.54 8.68 -1.69
CA ILE A 227 -11.89 8.11 -1.85
C ILE A 227 -12.84 8.59 -0.74
N TYR A 228 -12.30 9.07 0.38
CA TYR A 228 -13.06 9.68 1.46
C TYR A 228 -12.25 10.78 2.12
N LYS A 229 -12.93 11.88 2.47
CA LYS A 229 -12.40 12.90 3.35
C LYS A 229 -13.53 13.45 4.20
N ARG A 230 -13.33 13.46 5.52
CA ARG A 230 -14.28 14.05 6.46
C ARG A 230 -14.37 15.55 6.19
N ILE A 231 -15.59 16.04 5.99
CA ILE A 231 -15.91 17.47 5.97
C ILE A 231 -16.21 17.85 7.42
N ASN A 232 -15.52 18.88 7.91
CA ASN A 232 -15.74 19.44 9.25
C ASN A 232 -16.92 20.40 9.24
#